data_AF-A0A9E2EP28-F1
#
_entry.id   AF-A0A9E2EP28-F1
#
_cell.length_a   1.000
_cell.length_b   1.000
_cell.length_c   1.000
_cell.angle_alpha   90.00
_cell.angle_beta   90.00
_cell.angle_gamma   90.00
#
_symmetry.space_group_name_H-M   'P 1'
#
loop_
_entity.id
_entity.type
_entity.pdbx_description
1 polymer ?
#
loop_
_entity_poly.entity_id
_entity_poly.type
_entity_poly.pdbx_seq_one_letter_code
_entity_poly.pdbx_strand_id
1 'polypeptide(L)'
;QWNAVSLMVHIDSLHWIKFAFENSDATGPSIVTVVTNRTSDDANGVVLNEENQIWLALARKQNIYSMHWSIDGESYKMARLTSMPQIEDVSIGIEFQSPEGNKATHFLHSFEIEERTVDNLRSIQSGF
;
A
#
# COMPACT_ATOMS: atom_id res chain seq x y z
N GLN A 1 -3.26 -0.48 19.32
CA GLN A 1 -3.69 0.40 18.22
C GLN A 1 -2.66 0.24 17.12
N TRP A 2 -2.80 0.90 15.96
CA TRP A 2 -1.79 0.83 14.87
C TRP A 2 -1.55 -0.54 14.26
N ASN A 3 -2.48 -1.49 14.42
CA ASN A 3 -2.39 -2.75 13.68
C ASN A 3 -2.64 -2.46 12.20
N ALA A 4 -1.86 -3.07 11.32
CA ALA A 4 -2.00 -2.88 9.89
C ALA A 4 -1.65 -4.15 9.11
N VAL A 5 -2.26 -4.24 7.93
CA VAL A 5 -1.75 -5.03 6.81
C VAL A 5 -1.27 -4.07 5.74
N SER A 6 -0.08 -4.32 5.21
CA SER A 6 0.57 -3.44 4.25
C SER A 6 1.05 -4.20 3.03
N LEU A 7 0.87 -3.59 1.86
CA LEU A 7 1.62 -3.91 0.66
C LEU A 7 2.93 -3.10 0.67
N MET A 8 4.05 -3.80 0.49
CA MET A 8 5.39 -3.23 0.62
C MET A 8 6.12 -3.22 -0.72
N VAL A 9 6.85 -2.13 -0.98
CA VAL A 9 7.98 -2.10 -1.92
C VAL A 9 9.24 -1.92 -1.12
N HIS A 10 10.22 -2.79 -1.31
CA HIS A 10 11.52 -2.68 -0.66
C HIS A 10 12.63 -2.67 -1.71
N ILE A 11 13.39 -1.57 -1.73
CA ILE A 11 14.61 -1.43 -2.53
C ILE A 11 15.81 -1.69 -1.60
N ASP A 12 15.91 -0.93 -0.52
CA ASP A 12 16.91 -1.08 0.53
C ASP A 12 16.43 -0.44 1.85
N SER A 13 17.29 -0.42 2.87
CA SER A 13 16.96 0.10 4.21
C SER A 13 16.61 1.59 4.26
N LEU A 14 17.01 2.37 3.25
CA LEU A 14 16.73 3.79 3.11
C LEU A 14 15.66 4.08 2.06
N HIS A 15 15.24 3.06 1.28
CA HIS A 15 14.33 3.23 0.16
C HIS A 15 13.24 2.14 0.17
N TRP A 16 12.07 2.50 0.69
CA TRP A 16 10.93 1.60 0.76
C TRP A 16 9.59 2.35 0.75
N ILE A 17 8.53 1.65 0.38
CA ILE A 17 7.15 2.13 0.42
C ILE A 17 6.35 1.15 1.28
N LYS A 18 5.62 1.68 2.26
CA LYS A 18 4.56 0.98 2.98
C LYS A 18 3.23 1.56 2.53
N PHE A 19 2.33 0.72 2.03
CA PHE A 19 0.97 1.09 1.68
C PHE A 19 0.01 0.22 2.47
N ALA A 20 -0.68 0.81 3.44
CA ALA A 20 -1.32 0.09 4.51
C ALA A 20 -2.81 0.40 4.64
N PHE A 21 -3.54 -0.62 5.11
CA PHE A 21 -4.80 -0.45 5.81
C PHE A 21 -4.52 -0.58 7.30
N GLU A 22 -4.56 0.56 7.99
CA GLU A 22 -4.07 0.71 9.35
C GLU A 22 -5.16 1.24 10.27
N ASN A 23 -5.27 0.66 11.47
CA ASN A 23 -6.10 1.21 12.53
C ASN A 23 -5.36 2.37 13.21
N SER A 24 -5.44 3.56 12.61
CA SER A 24 -4.80 4.79 13.08
C SER A 24 -5.44 5.28 14.38
N ASP A 25 -4.63 5.82 15.29
CA ASP A 25 -5.06 6.35 16.58
C ASP A 25 -6.01 7.57 16.46
N ALA A 26 -5.81 8.40 15.44
CA ALA A 26 -6.52 9.66 15.25
C ALA A 26 -7.88 9.47 14.58
N THR A 27 -8.03 8.43 13.74
CA THR A 27 -9.16 8.32 12.82
C THR A 27 -9.81 6.95 12.72
N GLY A 28 -9.19 5.89 13.25
CA GLY A 28 -9.65 4.51 13.07
C GLY A 28 -9.08 3.84 11.81
N PRO A 29 -9.76 2.80 11.27
CA PRO A 29 -9.33 2.12 10.06
C PRO A 29 -9.18 3.10 8.88
N SER A 30 -7.98 3.18 8.32
CA SER A 30 -7.66 4.18 7.30
C SER A 30 -6.61 3.65 6.32
N ILE A 31 -6.59 4.28 5.15
CA ILE A 31 -5.50 4.09 4.18
C ILE A 31 -4.32 4.96 4.62
N VAL A 32 -3.15 4.35 4.79
CA VAL A 32 -1.92 5.05 5.18
C VAL A 32 -0.83 4.74 4.16
N THR A 33 -0.04 5.75 3.79
CA THR A 33 1.12 5.56 2.91
C THR A 33 2.36 6.14 3.57
N VAL A 34 3.44 5.38 3.60
CA VAL A 34 4.76 5.87 4.00
C VAL A 34 5.70 5.65 2.84
N VAL A 35 6.28 6.74 2.34
CA VAL A 35 7.33 6.68 1.32
C VAL A 35 8.62 7.08 1.98
N THR A 36 9.55 6.15 2.10
CA THR A 36 10.86 6.42 2.68
C THR A 36 11.87 6.54 1.58
N ASN A 37 12.34 7.78 1.35
CA ASN A 37 13.49 8.07 0.50
C ASN A 37 14.52 8.79 1.37
N ARG A 38 15.34 7.99 2.06
CA ARG A 38 16.22 8.36 3.19
C ARG A 38 15.46 8.82 4.44
N THR A 39 14.42 9.63 4.28
CA THR A 39 13.51 10.07 5.33
C THR A 39 12.11 9.56 5.01
N SER A 40 11.41 9.07 6.03
CA SER A 40 10.03 8.62 5.91
C SER A 40 9.08 9.81 5.79
N ASP A 41 8.28 9.80 4.72
CA ASP A 41 7.20 10.74 4.47
C ASP A 41 5.87 9.97 4.64
N ASP A 42 5.28 10.12 5.82
CA ASP A 42 4.01 9.52 6.23
C ASP A 42 2.84 10.41 5.82
N ALA A 43 1.81 9.80 5.21
CA ALA A 43 0.56 10.44 4.87
C ALA A 43 -0.64 9.54 5.22
N ASN A 44 -1.46 10.01 6.15
CA ASN A 44 -2.79 9.47 6.43
C ASN A 44 -3.77 9.89 5.32
N GLY A 45 -4.47 8.91 4.77
CA GLY A 45 -5.44 9.07 3.69
C GLY A 45 -6.88 8.99 4.18
N VAL A 46 -7.72 8.33 3.39
CA VAL A 46 -9.15 8.18 3.67
C VAL A 46 -9.40 7.33 4.92
N VAL A 47 -10.44 7.71 5.67
CA VAL A 47 -10.95 6.95 6.81
C VAL A 47 -12.08 6.04 6.33
N LEU A 48 -12.04 4.77 6.72
CA LEU A 48 -12.92 3.70 6.25
C LEU A 48 -13.52 2.94 7.43
N ASN A 49 -14.19 3.67 8.34
CA ASN A 49 -14.72 3.12 9.60
C ASN A 49 -15.76 2.00 9.42
N GLU A 50 -16.41 1.92 8.26
CA GLU A 50 -17.42 0.92 7.94
C GLU A 50 -16.81 -0.34 7.30
N GLU A 51 -15.52 -0.29 6.94
CA GLU A 51 -14.85 -1.35 6.20
C GLU A 51 -13.96 -2.19 7.12
N ASN A 52 -14.03 -3.50 6.98
CA ASN A 52 -13.16 -4.45 7.66
C ASN A 52 -12.27 -5.26 6.70
N GLN A 53 -12.46 -5.06 5.39
CA GLN A 53 -11.72 -5.68 4.30
C GLN A 53 -11.46 -4.61 3.25
N ILE A 54 -10.30 -4.69 2.60
CA ILE A 54 -9.93 -3.77 1.53
C ILE A 54 -9.07 -4.49 0.50
N TRP A 55 -9.05 -3.95 -0.71
CA TRP A 55 -8.08 -4.28 -1.74
C TRP A 55 -7.01 -3.19 -1.80
N LEU A 56 -5.75 -3.59 -1.81
CA LEU A 56 -4.60 -2.72 -2.02
C LEU A 56 -3.92 -3.15 -3.32
N ALA A 57 -3.65 -2.18 -4.19
CA ALA A 57 -2.96 -2.38 -5.45
C ALA A 57 -1.81 -1.40 -5.59
N LEU A 58 -0.68 -1.88 -6.11
CA LEU A 58 0.47 -1.07 -6.42
C LEU A 58 0.86 -1.30 -7.87
N ALA A 59 1.06 -0.21 -8.61
CA ALA A 59 1.58 -0.25 -9.96
C ALA A 59 2.91 0.49 -10.03
N ARG A 60 3.85 -0.06 -10.80
CA ARG A 60 5.17 0.52 -11.05
C ARG A 60 5.37 0.72 -12.54
N LYS A 61 5.87 1.90 -12.93
CA LYS A 61 6.41 2.15 -14.28
C LYS A 61 7.75 2.85 -14.12
N GLN A 62 8.82 2.15 -14.49
CA GLN A 62 10.19 2.61 -14.25
C GLN A 62 10.41 2.93 -12.76
N ASN A 63 10.64 4.19 -12.41
CA ASN A 63 10.88 4.66 -11.06
C ASN A 63 9.66 5.33 -10.42
N ILE A 64 8.50 5.29 -11.08
CA ILE A 64 7.23 5.85 -10.58
C ILE A 64 6.36 4.72 -10.03
N TYR A 65 5.78 4.96 -8.85
CA TYR A 65 4.95 4.02 -8.10
C TYR A 65 3.61 4.68 -7.79
N SER A 66 2.51 4.00 -8.07
CA SER A 66 1.17 4.42 -7.69
C SER A 66 0.52 3.41 -6.76
N MET A 67 -0.08 3.90 -5.69
CA MET A 67 -0.78 3.15 -4.66
C MET A 67 -2.27 3.41 -4.81
N HIS A 68 -3.06 2.34 -4.91
CA HIS A 68 -4.49 2.39 -5.15
C HIS A 68 -5.24 1.46 -4.22
N TRP A 69 -6.43 1.85 -3.79
CA TRP A 69 -7.27 1.03 -2.91
C TRP A 69 -8.67 0.87 -3.48
N SER A 70 -9.37 -0.18 -3.06
CA SER A 70 -10.76 -0.43 -3.43
C SER A 70 -11.49 -1.17 -2.31
N ILE A 71 -12.77 -0.86 -2.12
CA ILE A 71 -13.69 -1.56 -1.19
C ILE A 71 -14.41 -2.74 -1.85
N ASP A 72 -14.51 -2.76 -3.18
CA ASP A 72 -15.23 -3.76 -3.96
C ASP A 72 -14.32 -4.68 -4.78
N GLY A 73 -13.04 -4.31 -4.93
CA GLY A 73 -12.08 -5.00 -5.81
C GLY A 73 -12.23 -4.65 -7.29
N GLU A 74 -13.20 -3.80 -7.64
CA GLU A 74 -13.53 -3.44 -9.03
C GLU A 74 -13.10 -1.99 -9.34
N SER A 75 -13.41 -1.05 -8.45
CA SER A 75 -13.20 0.38 -8.61
C SER A 75 -12.06 0.87 -7.71
N TYR A 76 -10.92 1.17 -8.32
CA TYR A 76 -9.72 1.61 -7.60
C TYR A 76 -9.59 3.13 -7.54
N LYS A 77 -9.27 3.63 -6.34
CA LYS A 77 -8.97 5.04 -6.06
C LYS A 77 -7.49 5.19 -5.73
N MET A 78 -6.82 6.15 -6.36
CA MET A 78 -5.41 6.42 -6.10
C MET A 78 -5.23 7.10 -4.74
N ALA A 79 -4.43 6.52 -3.85
CA ALA A 79 -4.00 7.13 -2.61
C ALA A 79 -2.80 8.06 -2.81
N ARG A 80 -1.77 7.58 -3.54
CA ARG A 80 -0.52 8.31 -3.70
C ARG A 80 0.20 7.90 -4.98
N LEU A 81 0.85 8.88 -5.62
CA LEU A 81 1.79 8.70 -6.72
C LEU A 81 3.13 9.27 -6.26
N THR A 82 4.20 8.49 -6.38
CA THR A 82 5.53 8.91 -5.96
C THR A 82 6.61 8.39 -6.91
N SER A 83 7.81 8.96 -6.80
CA SER A 83 9.01 8.48 -7.46
C SER A 83 10.02 7.98 -6.43
N MET A 84 10.73 6.90 -6.76
CA MET A 84 11.85 6.37 -6.00
C MET A 84 13.12 6.41 -6.87
N PRO A 85 14.31 6.12 -6.33
CA PRO A 85 15.50 5.90 -7.16
C PRO A 85 15.23 4.87 -8.25
N GLN A 86 15.76 5.13 -9.45
CA GLN A 86 15.65 4.18 -10.54
C GLN A 86 16.55 2.97 -10.25
N ILE A 87 15.93 1.80 -10.20
CA ILE A 87 16.57 0.50 -10.00
C ILE A 87 15.94 -0.49 -10.99
N GLU A 88 16.62 -1.59 -11.30
CA GLU A 88 16.06 -2.64 -12.16
C GLU A 88 15.00 -3.42 -11.37
N ASP A 89 15.44 -4.09 -10.31
CA ASP A 89 14.59 -4.97 -9.52
C ASP A 89 14.23 -4.37 -8.15
N VAL A 90 13.05 -4.75 -7.66
CA VAL A 90 12.57 -4.43 -6.31
C VAL A 90 11.91 -5.66 -5.69
N SER A 91 11.94 -5.74 -4.37
CA SER A 91 11.14 -6.74 -3.64
C SER A 91 9.75 -6.19 -3.36
N ILE A 92 8.72 -6.98 -3.67
CA ILE A 92 7.33 -6.70 -3.28
C ILE A 92 6.90 -7.75 -2.28
N GLY A 93 6.16 -7.35 -1.26
CA GLY A 93 5.67 -8.29 -0.27
C GLY A 93 4.56 -7.73 0.59
N ILE A 94 4.14 -8.54 1.54
CA ILE A 94 3.10 -8.19 2.51
C ILE A 94 3.73 -8.11 3.89
N GLU A 95 3.32 -7.11 4.64
CA GLU A 95 3.74 -6.87 6.02
C GLU A 95 2.51 -6.82 6.92
N PHE A 96 2.63 -7.42 8.11
CA PHE A 96 1.64 -7.35 9.16
C PHE A 96 2.29 -6.80 10.42
N GLN A 97 1.76 -5.71 10.96
CA GLN A 97 2.27 -5.11 12.19
C GLN A 97 1.28 -5.21 13.34
N SER A 98 1.85 -5.34 14.53
CA SER A 98 1.18 -5.07 15.80
C SER A 98 2.17 -4.36 16.72
N PRO A 99 2.33 -3.03 16.59
CA PRO A 99 3.44 -2.31 17.21
C PRO A 99 3.25 -2.14 18.74
N GLU A 100 2.03 -2.01 19.23
CA GLU A 100 1.74 -1.89 20.66
C GLU A 100 1.32 -3.22 21.31
N GLY A 101 0.76 -4.14 20.51
CA GLY A 101 0.19 -5.39 20.99
C GLY A 101 1.20 -6.52 20.94
N ASN A 102 1.03 -7.51 21.83
CA ASN A 102 1.79 -8.76 21.73
C ASN A 102 1.36 -9.61 20.51
N LYS A 103 0.17 -9.36 19.94
CA LYS A 103 -0.37 -10.06 18.78
C LYS A 103 -1.47 -9.25 18.08
N ALA A 104 -1.58 -9.43 16.77
CA ALA A 104 -2.74 -9.08 15.96
C ALA A 104 -3.01 -10.22 14.96
N THR A 105 -4.28 -10.44 14.63
CA THR A 105 -4.68 -11.40 13.59
C THR A 105 -5.16 -10.62 12.37
N HIS A 106 -4.57 -10.90 11.23
CA HIS A 106 -4.97 -10.36 9.93
C HIS A 106 -5.23 -11.53 8.98
N PHE A 107 -6.14 -11.33 8.03
CA PHE A 107 -6.44 -12.29 6.99
C PHE A 107 -6.07 -11.70 5.64
N LEU A 108 -5.28 -12.44 4.87
CA LEU A 108 -4.99 -12.16 3.47
C LEU A 108 -5.76 -13.18 2.64
N HIS A 109 -6.68 -12.70 1.80
CA HIS A 109 -7.45 -13.59 0.95
C HIS A 109 -6.66 -14.02 -0.29
N SER A 110 -6.04 -13.07 -0.98
CA SER A 110 -5.24 -13.30 -2.17
C SER A 110 -4.05 -12.34 -2.22
N PHE A 111 -3.03 -12.74 -2.98
CA PHE A 111 -1.89 -11.90 -3.33
C PHE A 111 -1.43 -12.29 -4.73
N GLU A 112 -1.41 -11.32 -5.63
CA GLU A 112 -1.13 -11.53 -7.04
C GLU A 112 -0.13 -10.48 -7.52
N ILE A 113 0.78 -10.91 -8.39
CA ILE A 113 1.74 -10.06 -9.06
C ILE A 113 1.61 -10.35 -10.55
N GLU A 114 1.44 -9.30 -11.34
CA GLU A 114 1.31 -9.40 -12.78
C GLU A 114 2.29 -8.43 -13.46
N GLU A 115 3.02 -8.93 -14.45
CA GLU A 115 3.77 -8.09 -15.38
C GLU A 115 2.87 -7.66 -16.52
N ARG A 116 2.39 -6.42 -16.48
CA ARG A 116 1.55 -5.84 -17.54
C ARG A 116 1.90 -4.41 -17.87
N THR A 117 1.57 -4.00 -19.09
CA THR A 117 1.66 -2.58 -19.49
C THR A 117 0.57 -1.77 -18.80
N VAL A 118 0.97 -0.76 -18.04
CA VAL A 118 0.06 0.22 -17.46
C VAL A 118 0.19 1.54 -18.22
N ASP A 119 -0.88 1.91 -18.92
CA ASP A 119 -0.95 3.14 -19.72
C ASP A 119 -0.98 4.38 -18.83
N ASN A 120 -1.87 4.38 -17.83
CA ASN A 120 -2.07 5.48 -16.90
C ASN A 120 -1.94 5.01 -15.44
N LEU A 121 -0.81 5.32 -14.82
CA LEU A 121 -0.56 4.99 -13.40
C LEU A 121 -1.56 5.64 -12.43
N ARG A 122 -2.29 6.68 -12.82
CA ARG A 122 -3.29 7.35 -11.97
C ARG A 122 -4.67 6.70 -12.03
N SER A 123 -4.90 5.81 -12.99
CA SER A 123 -6.18 5.12 -13.20
C SER A 123 -5.89 3.69 -13.62
N ILE A 124 -5.71 2.82 -12.64
CA ILE A 124 -5.57 1.39 -12.93
C ILE A 124 -6.96 0.79 -13.08
N GLN A 125 -7.17 0.00 -14.14
CA GLN A 125 -8.40 -0.77 -14.31
C GLN A 125 -8.29 -2.10 -13.57
N SER A 126 -9.43 -2.57 -13.06
CA SER A 126 -9.60 -3.96 -12.65
C SER A 126 -9.51 -4.87 -13.87
N GLY A 127 -8.94 -6.05 -13.64
CA GLY A 127 -8.64 -7.04 -14.66
C GLY A 127 -8.09 -8.27 -13.97
N PHE A 128 -8.90 -8.81 -13.06
CA PHE A 128 -8.83 -10.15 -12.51
C PHE A 128 -10.19 -10.80 -12.79
#